data_AF-A0A7V3I533-F1
#
_entry.id   AF-A0A7V3I533-F1
#
_cell.length_a   1.000
_cell.length_b   1.000
_cell.length_c   1.000
_cell.angle_alpha   90.00
_cell.angle_beta   90.00
_cell.angle_gamma   90.00
#
_symmetry.space_group_name_H-M   'P 1'
#
loop_
_entity.id
_entity.type
_entity.pdbx_description
1 polymer ?
#
loop_
_entity_poly.entity_id
_entity_poly.type
_entity_poly.pdbx_seq_one_letter_code
_entity_poly.pdbx_strand_id
1 'polypeptide(L)'
;VGGGMRQAGVIAAAGIVALTKMIDRLADDHANAKLLARGASDIPGLSVDMASVETNMVNIDHTGTGLSTDEVVDKLKAAGVLVSPRPPRAIRMVTSRHTGRAEVEEAVARMRSALG
;
A
#
# COMPACT_ATOMS: atom_id res chain seq x y z
N VAL A 1 9.86 -9.55 30.84
CA VAL A 1 8.47 -9.31 30.38
C VAL A 1 8.04 -7.95 30.93
N GLY A 2 7.63 -6.99 30.09
CA GLY A 2 7.47 -5.56 30.47
C GLY A 2 6.26 -4.86 29.87
N GLY A 3 5.18 -5.58 29.54
CA GLY A 3 3.99 -5.03 28.88
C GLY A 3 2.99 -4.30 29.80
N GLY A 4 3.21 -4.31 31.11
CA GLY A 4 2.33 -3.65 32.10
C GLY A 4 2.61 -2.15 32.20
N MET A 5 2.14 -1.36 31.23
CA MET A 5 2.30 0.09 31.24
C MET A 5 1.38 0.74 32.28
N ARG A 6 1.90 1.74 33.00
CA ARG A 6 1.08 2.62 33.85
C ARG A 6 0.50 3.76 33.00
N GLN A 7 -0.67 4.27 33.40
CA GLN A 7 -1.40 5.33 32.68
C GLN A 7 -1.69 5.03 31.20
N ALA A 8 -1.85 3.74 30.85
CA ALA A 8 -2.16 3.30 29.49
C ALA A 8 -3.52 3.80 28.96
N GLY A 9 -4.35 4.42 29.81
CA GLY A 9 -5.64 5.00 29.45
C GLY A 9 -5.57 6.00 28.29
N VAL A 10 -4.47 6.72 28.14
CA VAL A 10 -4.28 7.66 27.01
C VAL A 10 -4.25 6.93 25.66
N ILE A 11 -3.52 5.81 25.57
CA ILE A 11 -3.47 4.98 24.36
C ILE A 11 -4.80 4.21 24.18
N ALA A 12 -5.37 3.71 25.28
CA ALA A 12 -6.64 2.99 25.25
C ALA A 12 -7.81 3.86 24.74
N ALA A 13 -7.82 5.16 25.03
CA ALA A 13 -8.84 6.08 24.52
C ALA A 13 -8.86 6.14 22.98
N ALA A 14 -7.69 6.16 22.32
CA ALA A 14 -7.61 6.06 20.86
C ALA A 14 -8.07 4.67 20.37
N GLY A 15 -7.77 3.61 21.11
CA GLY A 15 -8.24 2.26 20.84
C GLY A 15 -9.77 2.13 20.85
N ILE A 16 -10.46 2.79 21.80
CA ILE A 16 -11.93 2.82 21.84
C ILE A 16 -12.49 3.45 20.56
N VAL A 17 -11.93 4.58 20.12
CA VAL A 17 -12.35 5.22 18.86
C VAL A 17 -12.08 4.32 17.65
N ALA A 18 -10.91 3.69 17.59
CA ALA A 18 -10.56 2.77 16.52
C ALA A 18 -11.57 1.61 16.42
N LEU A 19 -11.96 1.02 17.55
CA LEU A 19 -12.90 -0.11 17.57
C LEU A 19 -14.36 0.33 17.32
N THR A 20 -14.76 1.51 17.77
CA THR A 20 -16.19 1.91 17.75
C THR A 20 -16.58 2.78 16.56
N LYS A 21 -15.61 3.40 15.86
CA LYS A 21 -15.89 4.36 14.78
C LYS A 21 -15.12 4.12 13.49
N MET A 22 -14.11 3.25 13.48
CA MET A 22 -13.19 3.12 12.35
C MET A 22 -13.30 1.80 11.58
N ILE A 23 -14.19 0.88 11.98
CA ILE A 23 -14.33 -0.44 11.33
C ILE A 23 -14.96 -0.29 9.95
N ASP A 24 -16.10 0.40 9.83
CA ASP A 24 -16.88 0.43 8.58
C ASP A 24 -16.08 1.03 7.40
N ARG A 25 -15.23 2.01 7.68
CA ARG A 25 -14.37 2.66 6.69
C ARG A 25 -13.23 1.77 6.14
N LEU A 26 -12.99 0.58 6.70
CA LEU A 26 -12.04 -0.37 6.13
C LEU A 26 -12.44 -0.76 4.70
N ALA A 27 -13.75 -0.72 4.39
CA ALA A 27 -14.24 -0.90 3.03
C ALA A 27 -13.66 0.13 2.03
N ASP A 28 -13.41 1.37 2.47
CA ASP A 28 -12.77 2.40 1.64
C ASP A 28 -11.31 2.04 1.33
N ASP A 29 -10.59 1.54 2.34
CA ASP A 29 -9.20 1.10 2.18
C ASP A 29 -9.14 -0.07 1.18
N HIS A 30 -10.09 -1.01 1.24
CA HIS A 30 -10.21 -2.12 0.29
C HIS A 30 -10.56 -1.65 -1.13
N ALA A 31 -11.48 -0.69 -1.26
CA ALA A 31 -11.83 -0.10 -2.56
C ALA A 31 -10.63 0.61 -3.19
N ASN A 32 -9.87 1.36 -2.39
CA ASN A 32 -8.65 2.04 -2.81
C ASN A 32 -7.53 1.05 -3.18
N ALA A 33 -7.39 -0.07 -2.47
CA ALA A 33 -6.44 -1.12 -2.84
C ALA A 33 -6.78 -1.73 -4.20
N LYS A 34 -8.07 -1.97 -4.49
CA LYS A 34 -8.51 -2.43 -5.82
C LYS A 34 -8.26 -1.39 -6.92
N LEU A 35 -8.42 -0.10 -6.62
CA LEU A 35 -8.08 0.99 -7.54
C LEU A 35 -6.57 1.01 -7.83
N LEU A 36 -5.75 0.93 -6.80
CA LEU A 36 -4.29 0.86 -6.90
C LEU A 36 -3.86 -0.35 -7.74
N ALA A 37 -4.41 -1.53 -7.44
CA ALA A 37 -4.09 -2.77 -8.14
C ALA A 37 -4.38 -2.69 -9.65
N ARG A 38 -5.54 -2.13 -10.03
CA ARG A 38 -5.87 -1.88 -11.45
C ARG A 38 -4.88 -0.91 -12.08
N GLY A 39 -4.67 0.25 -11.45
CA GLY A 39 -3.78 1.27 -12.00
C GLY A 39 -2.33 0.80 -12.15
N ALA A 40 -1.83 -0.02 -11.21
CA ALA A 40 -0.51 -0.62 -11.29
C ALA A 40 -0.42 -1.70 -12.39
N SER A 41 -1.47 -2.49 -12.61
CA SER A 41 -1.52 -3.52 -13.66
C SER A 41 -1.47 -2.92 -15.08
N ASP A 42 -1.84 -1.64 -15.23
CA ASP A 42 -1.76 -0.92 -16.51
C ASP A 42 -0.33 -0.39 -16.80
N ILE A 43 0.63 -0.54 -15.88
CA ILE A 43 2.01 -0.07 -16.06
C ILE A 43 2.84 -1.21 -16.67
N PRO A 44 3.54 -0.98 -17.79
CA PRO A 44 4.40 -1.99 -18.42
C PRO A 44 5.40 -2.59 -17.43
N GLY A 45 5.47 -3.92 -17.41
CA GLY A 45 6.40 -4.67 -16.56
C GLY A 45 5.90 -4.93 -15.13
N LEU A 46 4.77 -4.35 -14.74
CA LEU A 46 4.10 -4.67 -13.48
C LEU A 46 2.94 -5.65 -13.71
N SER A 47 2.69 -6.50 -12.73
CA SER A 47 1.55 -7.43 -12.72
C SER A 47 0.98 -7.58 -11.32
N VAL A 48 -0.34 -7.67 -11.23
CA VAL A 48 -1.06 -7.88 -9.97
C VAL A 48 -2.09 -8.99 -10.18
N ASP A 49 -2.09 -9.98 -9.27
CA ASP A 49 -3.20 -10.93 -9.19
C ASP A 49 -4.41 -10.25 -8.54
N MET A 50 -5.35 -9.80 -9.38
CA MET A 50 -6.55 -9.11 -8.95
C MET A 50 -7.45 -9.95 -8.03
N ALA A 51 -7.40 -11.28 -8.12
CA ALA A 51 -8.18 -12.15 -7.24
C ALA A 51 -7.64 -12.15 -5.81
N SER A 52 -6.34 -11.86 -5.62
CA SER A 52 -5.70 -11.81 -4.30
C SER A 52 -5.95 -10.49 -3.55
N VAL A 53 -6.51 -9.45 -4.20
CA VAL A 53 -6.74 -8.12 -3.62
C VAL A 53 -8.10 -8.06 -2.91
N GLU A 54 -8.20 -8.73 -1.77
CA GLU A 54 -9.43 -8.83 -0.98
C GLU A 54 -9.55 -7.77 0.12
N THR A 55 -8.41 -7.24 0.60
CA THR A 55 -8.34 -6.27 1.71
C THR A 55 -7.56 -5.01 1.28
N ASN A 56 -6.76 -4.41 2.17
CA ASN A 56 -6.03 -3.17 1.94
C ASN A 56 -4.60 -3.38 1.40
N MET A 57 -4.21 -4.60 1.05
CA MET A 57 -2.86 -4.92 0.59
C MET A 57 -2.85 -5.27 -0.91
N VAL A 58 -1.83 -4.77 -1.61
CA VAL A 58 -1.57 -5.09 -3.01
C VAL A 58 -0.12 -5.56 -3.12
N ASN A 59 0.06 -6.82 -3.52
CA ASN A 59 1.37 -7.33 -3.92
C ASN A 59 1.50 -7.17 -5.43
N ILE A 60 2.58 -6.53 -5.86
CA ILE A 60 2.85 -6.20 -7.26
C ILE A 60 4.11 -6.95 -7.66
N ASP A 61 4.00 -7.84 -8.64
CA ASP A 61 5.14 -8.44 -9.31
C ASP A 61 5.73 -7.41 -10.28
N HIS A 62 7.05 -7.24 -10.25
CA HIS A 62 7.78 -6.30 -11.10
C HIS A 62 8.75 -6.98 -12.07
N THR A 63 8.67 -8.31 -12.20
CA THR A 63 9.60 -9.11 -13.00
C THR A 63 9.68 -8.61 -14.45
N GLY A 64 8.56 -8.12 -15.00
CA GLY A 64 8.50 -7.62 -16.37
C GLY A 64 9.24 -6.29 -16.59
N THR A 65 9.66 -5.58 -15.54
CA THR A 65 10.49 -4.37 -15.64
C THR A 65 11.96 -4.68 -15.94
N GLY A 66 12.41 -5.92 -15.66
CA GLY A 66 13.81 -6.31 -15.76
C GLY A 66 14.72 -5.73 -14.67
N LEU A 67 14.17 -4.98 -13.72
CA LEU A 67 14.89 -4.34 -12.62
C LEU A 67 14.94 -5.25 -11.39
N SER A 68 15.97 -5.07 -10.56
CA SER A 68 16.00 -5.63 -9.22
C SER A 68 14.98 -4.95 -8.31
N THR A 69 14.63 -5.61 -7.20
CA THR A 69 13.69 -5.03 -6.22
C THR A 69 14.22 -3.70 -5.65
N ASP A 70 15.53 -3.58 -5.43
CA ASP A 70 16.14 -2.36 -4.90
C ASP A 70 16.07 -1.20 -5.90
N GLU A 71 16.34 -1.45 -7.18
CA GLU A 71 16.20 -0.45 -8.25
C GLU A 71 14.76 0.05 -8.39
N VAL A 72 13.78 -0.84 -8.30
CA VAL A 72 12.35 -0.47 -8.32
C VAL A 72 12.02 0.42 -7.11
N VAL A 73 12.44 0.01 -5.90
CA VAL A 73 12.22 0.78 -4.67
C VAL A 73 12.85 2.17 -4.77
N ASP A 74 14.09 2.26 -5.24
CA ASP A 74 14.80 3.54 -5.34
C ASP A 74 14.17 4.48 -6.38
N LYS A 75 13.77 3.96 -7.55
CA LYS A 75 13.04 4.73 -8.57
C LYS A 75 11.71 5.26 -8.04
N LEU A 76 10.91 4.40 -7.40
CA LEU A 76 9.63 4.81 -6.84
C LEU A 76 9.80 5.82 -5.71
N LYS A 77 10.80 5.61 -4.84
CA LYS A 77 11.14 6.55 -3.76
C LYS A 77 11.58 7.90 -4.31
N ALA A 78 12.38 7.95 -5.38
CA ALA A 78 12.76 9.18 -6.05
C ALA A 78 11.55 9.93 -6.65
N ALA A 79 10.50 9.19 -7.06
CA ALA A 79 9.21 9.76 -7.48
C ALA A 79 8.26 10.09 -6.30
N GLY A 80 8.72 9.91 -5.06
CA GLY A 80 7.94 10.18 -3.85
C GLY A 80 6.90 9.10 -3.49
N VAL A 81 7.03 7.89 -4.05
CA VAL A 81 6.16 6.74 -3.74
C VAL A 81 6.92 5.74 -2.88
N LEU A 82 6.46 5.52 -1.65
CA LEU A 82 7.05 4.56 -0.73
C LEU A 82 6.39 3.19 -0.86
N VAL A 83 7.20 2.15 -0.99
CA VAL A 83 6.74 0.75 -1.12
C VAL A 83 7.54 -0.16 -0.19
N SER A 84 6.96 -1.30 0.19
CA SER A 84 7.65 -2.31 1.00
C SER A 84 8.24 -3.39 0.08
N PRO A 85 9.56 -3.62 0.06
CA PRO A 85 10.15 -4.66 -0.78
C PRO A 85 9.74 -6.07 -0.35
N ARG A 86 9.53 -6.93 -1.34
CA ARG A 86 9.31 -8.38 -1.23
C ARG A 86 10.22 -9.10 -2.23
N PRO A 87 11.54 -9.13 -1.96
CA PRO A 87 12.48 -9.76 -2.87
C PRO A 87 12.14 -11.23 -3.12
N PRO A 88 12.47 -11.77 -4.31
CA PRO A 88 13.27 -11.13 -5.35
C PRO A 88 12.47 -10.30 -6.38
N ARG A 89 11.14 -10.44 -6.43
CA ARG A 89 10.34 -10.05 -7.61
C ARG A 89 9.10 -9.22 -7.31
N ALA A 90 8.87 -8.89 -6.04
CA ALA A 90 7.64 -8.22 -5.65
C ALA A 90 7.91 -6.99 -4.78
N ILE A 91 6.93 -6.09 -4.79
CA ILE A 91 6.76 -5.03 -3.81
C ILE A 91 5.34 -5.10 -3.25
N ARG A 92 5.15 -4.62 -2.03
CA ARG A 92 3.84 -4.53 -1.39
C ARG A 92 3.49 -3.09 -1.09
N MET A 93 2.28 -2.70 -1.48
CA MET A 93 1.65 -1.43 -1.12
C MET A 93 0.44 -1.71 -0.23
N VAL A 94 0.16 -0.78 0.69
CA VAL A 94 -0.91 -0.93 1.68
C VAL A 94 -1.68 0.38 1.77
N THR A 95 -2.99 0.33 1.55
CA THR A 95 -3.88 1.49 1.72
C THR A 95 -4.32 1.61 3.18
N SER A 96 -4.62 2.83 3.59
CA SER A 96 -5.06 3.20 4.93
C SER A 96 -5.94 4.44 4.89
N ARG A 97 -6.41 4.87 6.06
CA ARG A 97 -7.14 6.13 6.25
C ARG A 97 -6.49 7.36 5.63
N HIS A 98 -5.16 7.40 5.54
CA HIS A 98 -4.44 8.56 5.02
C HIS A 98 -4.12 8.44 3.53
N THR A 99 -4.57 7.37 2.86
CA THR A 99 -4.41 7.18 1.42
C THR A 99 -5.81 7.05 0.80
N GLY A 100 -6.40 8.21 0.49
CA GLY A 100 -7.66 8.29 -0.22
C GLY A 100 -7.48 8.02 -1.71
N ARG A 101 -8.58 8.18 -2.44
CA ARG A 101 -8.61 7.97 -3.89
C ARG A 101 -7.60 8.87 -4.64
N ALA A 102 -7.52 10.15 -4.26
CA ALA A 102 -6.63 11.11 -4.90
C ALA A 102 -5.16 10.72 -4.73
N GLU A 103 -4.76 10.32 -3.52
CA GLU A 103 -3.39 9.86 -3.25
C GLU A 103 -3.07 8.57 -4.01
N VAL A 104 -4.04 7.66 -4.16
CA VAL A 104 -3.86 6.44 -4.97
C VAL A 104 -3.68 6.78 -6.46
N GLU A 105 -4.52 7.63 -7.02
CA GLU A 105 -4.43 8.05 -8.43
C GLU A 105 -3.09 8.76 -8.70
N GLU A 106 -2.67 9.63 -7.79
CA GLU A 106 -1.37 10.29 -7.86
C GLU A 106 -0.20 9.31 -7.76
N ALA A 107 -0.25 8.34 -6.83
CA ALA A 107 0.77 7.32 -6.69
C ALA A 107 0.90 6.48 -7.98
N VAL A 108 -0.22 6.04 -8.57
CA VAL A 108 -0.22 5.31 -9.85
C VAL A 108 0.39 6.14 -10.98
N ALA A 109 0.06 7.43 -11.07
CA ALA A 109 0.63 8.32 -12.09
C ALA A 109 2.15 8.46 -11.92
N ARG A 110 2.63 8.64 -10.69
CA ARG A 110 4.07 8.71 -10.37
C ARG A 110 4.79 7.39 -10.64
N MET A 111 4.18 6.25 -10.28
CA MET A 111 4.72 4.93 -10.61
C MET A 111 4.88 4.75 -12.11
N ARG A 112 3.86 5.13 -12.89
CA ARG A 112 3.88 5.06 -14.36
C ARG A 112 5.01 5.92 -14.93
N SER A 113 5.21 7.13 -14.42
CA SER A 113 6.30 8.00 -14.87
C SER A 113 7.70 7.49 -14.48
N ALA A 114 7.82 6.72 -13.40
CA ALA A 114 9.12 6.28 -12.88
C ALA A 114 9.59 4.93 -13.46
N LEU A 115 8.64 4.08 -13.85
CA LEU A 115 8.88 2.70 -14.31
C LEU A 115 8.48 2.46 -15.77
N GLY A 116 7.61 3.31 -16.34
CA GLY A 116 7.21 3.25 -17.75
C GLY A 116 8.21 3.84 -18.71
#